data_AF-A0A2E7HEB5-F1
#
_entry.id   AF-A0A2E7HEB5-F1
#
_cell.length_a   1.000
_cell.length_b   1.000
_cell.length_c   1.000
_cell.angle_alpha   90.00
_cell.angle_beta   90.00
_cell.angle_gamma   90.00
#
_symmetry.space_group_name_H-M   'P 1'
#
loop_
_entity.id
_entity.type
_entity.pdbx_description
1 polymer ?
#
loop_
_entity_poly.entity_id
_entity_poly.type
_entity_poly.pdbx_seq_one_letter_code
_entity_poly.pdbx_strand_id
1 'polypeptide(L)'
;MGPQDPHGRRRDREGRRSVGRPRPARQRQTDLVTGYRSRVSDMTSTNDRFYEDLPTFDDFEGVIDFAAYTPVSDDWVLVMSDVVDSTAAIRAGRYKDVNMGGAATITAVLNACETTQVPFVFGGDGGTLVVPGSLREKACDALLDLQGGSVALYDLELRVDAVPVSMIRERGQDVSVRKFTLSPGNHLAILAGGGAELADDLVKDPAPDNPWLLRAETEREPPDLEGLSCRWQPLNSRDGQMMTLMVKGLDRDSEAEAALLRRVLDNIVRILGHDLTNSAPCGFAFLPPAPTAKPVVSLAADRSGAGLV
;
A
#
# COMPACT_ATOMS: atom_id res chain seq x y z
N MET A 1 -30.45 -49.85 -63.37
CA MET A 1 -29.95 -51.04 -62.64
C MET A 1 -30.32 -50.87 -61.17
N GLY A 2 -31.49 -51.37 -60.79
CA GLY A 2 -31.74 -51.79 -59.40
C GLY A 2 -31.13 -53.17 -59.16
N PRO A 3 -31.32 -53.81 -58.00
CA PRO A 3 -32.45 -53.58 -57.07
C PRO A 3 -31.95 -53.33 -55.62
N GLN A 4 -32.68 -52.70 -54.67
CA GLN A 4 -33.91 -53.17 -53.98
C GLN A 4 -33.81 -54.68 -53.67
N ASP A 5 -34.07 -55.22 -52.50
CA ASP A 5 -35.29 -55.16 -51.71
C ASP A 5 -35.13 -56.16 -50.51
N PRO A 6 -36.15 -56.65 -49.78
CA PRO A 6 -36.36 -56.29 -48.38
C PRO A 6 -36.76 -57.55 -47.54
N HIS A 7 -37.59 -57.34 -46.52
CA HIS A 7 -38.28 -58.33 -45.68
C HIS A 7 -37.36 -59.05 -44.66
N GLY A 8 -37.64 -59.09 -43.35
CA GLY A 8 -38.89 -58.93 -42.63
C GLY A 8 -39.03 -60.12 -41.68
N ARG A 9 -39.30 -59.87 -40.38
CA ARG A 9 -40.23 -60.62 -39.52
C ARG A 9 -40.15 -60.18 -38.06
N ARG A 10 -41.34 -59.98 -37.49
CA ARG A 10 -41.64 -59.80 -36.08
C ARG A 10 -41.57 -61.11 -35.29
N ARG A 11 -41.47 -60.94 -33.97
CA ARG A 11 -41.87 -61.76 -32.78
C ARG A 11 -40.64 -61.98 -31.89
N ASP A 12 -40.69 -62.04 -30.57
CA ASP A 12 -41.58 -61.66 -29.47
C ASP A 12 -40.71 -61.87 -28.21
N ARG A 13 -40.89 -61.03 -27.17
CA ARG A 13 -40.61 -61.24 -25.73
C ARG A 13 -39.42 -62.13 -25.29
N GLU A 14 -38.52 -61.56 -24.48
CA GLU A 14 -38.44 -61.86 -23.03
C GLU A 14 -37.40 -60.97 -22.34
N GLY A 15 -37.73 -60.53 -21.12
CA GLY A 15 -36.97 -59.53 -20.38
C GLY A 15 -35.71 -60.08 -19.72
N ARG A 16 -34.68 -59.23 -19.64
CA ARG A 16 -33.67 -59.29 -18.58
C ARG A 16 -33.34 -57.87 -18.12
N ARG A 17 -33.59 -57.64 -16.83
CA ARG A 17 -33.14 -56.47 -16.08
C ARG A 17 -31.61 -56.49 -16.04
N SER A 18 -30.95 -55.44 -16.52
CA SER A 18 -29.55 -55.17 -16.21
C SER A 18 -29.46 -53.96 -15.28
N VAL A 19 -28.99 -54.24 -14.07
CA VAL A 19 -28.74 -53.33 -12.96
C VAL A 19 -27.81 -52.20 -13.40
N GLY A 20 -28.22 -50.96 -13.14
CA GLY A 20 -27.42 -49.77 -13.40
C GLY A 20 -26.12 -49.78 -12.59
N ARG A 21 -25.00 -49.54 -13.26
CA ARG A 21 -23.73 -49.17 -12.60
C ARG A 21 -23.87 -47.76 -12.01
N PRO A 22 -23.52 -47.53 -10.74
CA PRO A 22 -23.48 -46.17 -10.21
C PRO A 22 -22.28 -45.42 -10.84
N ARG A 23 -22.54 -44.23 -11.39
CA ARG A 23 -21.51 -43.26 -11.80
C ARG A 23 -20.92 -42.61 -10.55
N PRO A 24 -19.60 -42.67 -10.27
CA PRO A 24 -18.98 -41.81 -9.28
C PRO A 24 -18.29 -40.66 -10.00
N ALA A 25 -19.04 -39.60 -10.33
CA ALA A 25 -18.49 -38.43 -11.04
C ALA A 25 -18.85 -37.08 -10.42
N ARG A 26 -19.42 -37.04 -9.20
CA ARG A 26 -19.70 -35.78 -8.51
C ARG A 26 -18.84 -35.51 -7.28
N GLN A 27 -18.43 -36.54 -6.53
CA GLN A 27 -17.62 -36.34 -5.30
C GLN A 27 -16.16 -35.95 -5.59
N ARG A 28 -15.49 -36.57 -6.57
CA ARG A 28 -14.06 -36.30 -6.86
C ARG A 28 -13.81 -34.90 -7.43
N GLN A 29 -14.81 -34.29 -8.06
CA GLN A 29 -14.67 -32.97 -8.68
C GLN A 29 -14.91 -31.84 -7.66
N THR A 30 -15.78 -32.06 -6.67
CA THR A 30 -15.93 -31.15 -5.53
C THR A 30 -14.70 -31.14 -4.61
N ASP A 31 -14.03 -32.28 -4.42
CA ASP A 31 -12.82 -32.36 -3.58
C ASP A 31 -11.60 -31.66 -4.24
N LEU A 32 -11.48 -31.73 -5.58
CA LEU A 32 -10.45 -31.01 -6.33
C LEU A 32 -10.68 -29.49 -6.36
N VAL A 33 -11.92 -29.04 -6.51
CA VAL A 33 -12.27 -27.61 -6.51
C VAL A 33 -12.15 -27.00 -5.10
N THR A 34 -12.49 -27.76 -4.06
CA THR A 34 -12.35 -27.34 -2.66
C THR A 34 -10.89 -27.33 -2.23
N GLY A 35 -10.10 -28.34 -2.62
CA GLY A 35 -8.66 -28.37 -2.40
C GLY A 35 -7.90 -27.30 -3.19
N TYR A 36 -8.34 -26.96 -4.41
CA TYR A 36 -7.78 -25.84 -5.19
C TYR A 36 -8.13 -24.48 -4.58
N ARG A 37 -9.38 -24.26 -4.18
CA ARG A 37 -9.78 -23.02 -3.47
C ARG A 37 -9.05 -22.86 -2.15
N SER A 38 -8.92 -23.93 -1.36
CA SER A 38 -8.12 -23.93 -0.12
C SER A 38 -6.65 -23.60 -0.40
N ARG A 39 -6.05 -24.16 -1.46
CA ARG A 39 -4.65 -23.89 -1.82
C ARG A 39 -4.44 -22.47 -2.37
N VAL A 40 -5.39 -21.95 -3.14
CA VAL A 40 -5.36 -20.55 -3.62
C VAL A 40 -5.58 -19.59 -2.47
N SER A 41 -6.51 -19.87 -1.55
CA SER A 41 -6.71 -19.09 -0.32
C SER A 41 -5.51 -19.12 0.62
N ASP A 42 -4.81 -20.26 0.76
CA ASP A 42 -3.54 -20.36 1.52
C ASP A 42 -2.39 -19.62 0.83
N MET A 43 -2.35 -19.64 -0.50
CA MET A 43 -1.29 -18.98 -1.29
C MET A 43 -1.50 -17.46 -1.40
N THR A 44 -2.75 -16.99 -1.42
CA THR A 44 -3.08 -15.56 -1.26
C THR A 44 -2.81 -15.10 0.18
N SER A 45 -3.17 -15.90 1.18
CA SER A 45 -2.93 -15.61 2.61
C SER A 45 -1.43 -15.46 2.95
N THR A 46 -0.59 -16.33 2.39
CA THR A 46 0.87 -16.25 2.58
C THR A 46 1.50 -15.05 1.86
N ASN A 47 0.97 -14.66 0.71
CA ASN A 47 1.45 -13.49 -0.01
C ASN A 47 1.04 -12.18 0.67
N ASP A 48 -0.14 -12.13 1.29
CA ASP A 48 -0.64 -10.94 1.99
C ASP A 48 0.21 -10.56 3.23
N ARG A 49 1.00 -11.50 3.77
CA ARG A 49 1.92 -11.26 4.90
C ARG A 49 3.35 -10.89 4.48
N PHE A 50 3.61 -10.71 3.19
CA PHE A 50 4.93 -10.36 2.64
C PHE A 50 5.65 -9.29 3.47
N TYR A 51 5.00 -8.17 3.77
CA TYR A 51 5.62 -7.07 4.50
C TYR A 51 5.85 -7.38 5.97
N GLU A 52 4.95 -8.13 6.60
CA GLU A 52 5.08 -8.55 7.99
C GLU A 52 6.35 -9.38 8.20
N ASP A 53 6.61 -10.31 7.27
CA ASP A 53 7.71 -11.28 7.32
C ASP A 53 9.06 -10.72 6.83
N LEU A 54 9.13 -9.46 6.37
CA LEU A 54 10.38 -8.86 5.93
C LEU A 54 11.41 -8.76 7.07
N PRO A 55 12.69 -9.11 6.83
CA PRO A 55 13.74 -8.88 7.80
C PRO A 55 13.88 -7.39 8.07
N THR A 56 14.10 -7.06 9.33
CA THR A 56 14.32 -5.67 9.74
C THR A 56 15.81 -5.35 9.86
N PHE A 57 16.14 -4.07 9.79
CA PHE A 57 17.49 -3.55 10.03
C PHE A 57 17.40 -2.23 10.79
N ASP A 58 18.45 -1.86 11.51
CA ASP A 58 18.49 -0.69 12.41
C ASP A 58 19.67 0.27 12.13
N ASP A 59 20.65 -0.15 11.34
CA ASP A 59 21.69 0.72 10.82
C ASP A 59 21.18 1.53 9.61
N PHE A 60 21.11 2.86 9.76
CA PHE A 60 20.63 3.76 8.71
C PHE A 60 21.50 3.74 7.45
N GLU A 61 22.80 3.43 7.54
CA GLU A 61 23.63 3.30 6.33
C GLU A 61 23.17 2.13 5.44
N GLY A 62 22.42 1.17 6.01
CA GLY A 62 21.78 0.10 5.25
C GLY A 62 20.77 0.59 4.21
N VAL A 63 20.24 1.81 4.29
CA VAL A 63 19.24 2.30 3.32
C VAL A 63 19.78 2.36 1.89
N ILE A 64 21.09 2.49 1.71
CA ILE A 64 21.75 2.58 0.40
C ILE A 64 22.26 1.21 -0.13
N ASP A 65 21.99 0.13 0.59
CA ASP A 65 22.27 -1.24 0.14
C ASP A 65 21.04 -1.80 -0.59
N PHE A 66 20.91 -1.42 -1.86
CA PHE A 66 19.79 -1.80 -2.72
C PHE A 66 19.66 -3.31 -2.95
N ALA A 67 20.75 -4.08 -2.82
CA ALA A 67 20.72 -5.54 -2.98
C ALA A 67 19.95 -6.24 -1.83
N ALA A 68 19.77 -5.57 -0.69
CA ALA A 68 19.02 -6.08 0.45
C ALA A 68 17.54 -5.66 0.46
N TYR A 69 17.05 -5.00 -0.59
CA TYR A 69 15.63 -4.72 -0.76
C TYR A 69 14.94 -5.94 -1.35
N THR A 70 13.73 -6.24 -0.86
CA THR A 70 12.95 -7.37 -1.35
C THR A 70 11.90 -6.85 -2.34
N PRO A 71 11.84 -7.37 -3.59
CA PRO A 71 10.79 -7.03 -4.54
C PRO A 71 9.41 -7.41 -3.99
N VAL A 72 8.42 -6.53 -4.14
CA VAL A 72 7.02 -6.78 -3.76
C VAL A 72 6.38 -7.75 -4.74
N SER A 73 5.46 -8.61 -4.33
CA SER A 73 4.81 -9.55 -5.28
C SER A 73 4.00 -8.86 -6.38
N ASP A 74 3.89 -9.49 -7.57
CA ASP A 74 3.23 -8.94 -8.77
C ASP A 74 1.72 -8.64 -8.60
N ASP A 75 1.08 -9.38 -7.70
CA ASP A 75 -0.35 -9.29 -7.38
C ASP A 75 -0.67 -8.17 -6.39
N TRP A 76 0.33 -7.45 -5.90
CA TRP A 76 0.14 -6.27 -5.06
C TRP A 76 -0.14 -5.03 -5.92
N VAL A 77 -0.68 -4.01 -5.25
CA VAL A 77 -1.08 -2.75 -5.87
C VAL A 77 -0.49 -1.61 -5.06
N LEU A 78 0.16 -0.68 -5.75
CA LEU A 78 0.60 0.57 -5.19
C LEU A 78 -0.59 1.54 -5.25
N VAL A 79 -0.96 2.13 -4.11
CA VAL A 79 -2.04 3.11 -4.01
C VAL A 79 -1.49 4.41 -3.44
N MET A 80 -1.86 5.54 -4.03
CA MET A 80 -1.37 6.84 -3.59
C MET A 80 -2.48 7.87 -3.45
N SER A 81 -2.13 8.94 -2.74
CA SER A 81 -2.81 10.23 -2.86
C SER A 81 -1.82 11.38 -2.99
N ASP A 82 -2.29 12.50 -3.52
CA ASP A 82 -1.57 13.77 -3.63
C ASP A 82 -2.57 14.93 -3.56
N VAL A 83 -2.28 15.96 -2.76
CA VAL A 83 -3.10 17.18 -2.70
C VAL A 83 -2.89 18.00 -3.97
N VAL A 84 -3.97 18.28 -4.69
CA VAL A 84 -3.93 19.11 -5.89
C VAL A 84 -3.48 20.53 -5.54
N ASP A 85 -2.46 21.02 -6.25
CA ASP A 85 -1.84 22.34 -6.05
C ASP A 85 -1.35 22.61 -4.61
N SER A 86 -0.82 21.56 -3.95
CA SER A 86 -0.26 21.61 -2.59
C SER A 86 0.72 22.75 -2.38
N THR A 87 1.52 23.09 -3.40
CA THR A 87 2.48 24.20 -3.35
C THR A 87 1.79 25.55 -3.15
N ALA A 88 0.67 25.81 -3.84
CA ALA A 88 -0.09 27.04 -3.63
C ALA A 88 -0.72 27.08 -2.24
N ALA A 89 -1.29 25.96 -1.78
CA ALA A 89 -1.86 25.84 -0.44
C ALA A 89 -0.81 26.09 0.67
N ILE A 90 0.39 25.52 0.54
CA ILE A 90 1.50 25.75 1.47
C ILE A 90 1.90 27.23 1.49
N ARG A 91 2.02 27.87 0.32
CA ARG A 91 2.31 29.32 0.23
C ARG A 91 1.22 30.18 0.87
N ALA A 92 -0.03 29.71 0.87
CA ALA A 92 -1.15 30.33 1.56
C ALA A 92 -1.19 30.05 3.08
N GLY A 93 -0.15 29.41 3.65
CA GLY A 93 -0.05 29.12 5.08
C GLY A 93 -0.78 27.85 5.51
N ARG A 94 -1.25 27.03 4.57
CA ARG A 94 -2.07 25.83 4.84
C ARG A 94 -1.27 24.54 4.96
N TYR A 95 0.01 24.65 5.31
CA TYR A 95 0.93 23.51 5.48
C TYR A 95 0.37 22.40 6.38
N LYS A 96 -0.29 22.76 7.48
CA LYS A 96 -0.88 21.76 8.39
C LYS A 96 -1.95 20.94 7.71
N ASP A 97 -2.85 21.58 6.98
CA ASP A 97 -3.97 20.90 6.34
C ASP A 97 -3.50 19.99 5.19
N VAL A 98 -2.51 20.47 4.42
CA VAL A 98 -1.84 19.67 3.38
C VAL A 98 -1.23 18.41 3.99
N ASN A 99 -0.48 18.54 5.08
CA ASN A 99 0.09 17.40 5.80
C ASN A 99 -0.97 16.48 6.41
N MET A 100 -2.08 17.03 6.87
CA MET A 100 -3.20 16.24 7.37
C MET A 100 -3.84 15.42 6.27
N GLY A 101 -3.93 15.92 5.03
CA GLY A 101 -4.39 15.14 3.87
C GLY A 101 -3.51 13.91 3.60
N GLY A 102 -2.18 14.11 3.59
CA GLY A 102 -1.24 12.98 3.42
C GLY A 102 -1.30 11.98 4.57
N ALA A 103 -1.42 12.44 5.82
CA ALA A 103 -1.55 11.56 6.98
C ALA A 103 -2.89 10.80 6.99
N ALA A 104 -3.98 11.48 6.63
CA ALA A 104 -5.31 10.89 6.52
C ALA A 104 -5.36 9.78 5.46
N THR A 105 -4.59 9.93 4.38
CA THR A 105 -4.43 8.89 3.35
C THR A 105 -3.89 7.60 3.93
N ILE A 106 -2.78 7.70 4.68
CA ILE A 106 -2.17 6.55 5.33
C ILE A 106 -3.15 5.95 6.34
N THR A 107 -3.79 6.76 7.18
CA THR A 107 -4.74 6.27 8.18
C THR A 107 -5.93 5.55 7.55
N ALA A 108 -6.57 6.14 6.52
CA ALA A 108 -7.73 5.56 5.86
C ALA A 108 -7.42 4.18 5.25
N VAL A 109 -6.29 4.06 4.53
CA VAL A 109 -5.90 2.79 3.91
C VAL A 109 -5.46 1.76 4.96
N LEU A 110 -4.73 2.16 6.01
CA LEU A 110 -4.38 1.26 7.11
C LEU A 110 -5.63 0.72 7.83
N ASN A 111 -6.63 1.57 8.07
CA ASN A 111 -7.88 1.15 8.69
C ASN A 111 -8.65 0.17 7.80
N ALA A 112 -8.64 0.38 6.48
CA ALA A 112 -9.22 -0.54 5.50
C ALA A 112 -8.47 -1.88 5.38
N CYS A 113 -7.16 -1.90 5.67
CA CYS A 113 -6.34 -3.11 5.69
C CYS A 113 -6.48 -3.94 7.00
N GLU A 114 -7.22 -3.42 7.98
CA GLU A 114 -7.51 -4.05 9.27
C GLU A 114 -6.25 -4.46 10.04
N THR A 115 -5.91 -5.76 10.02
CA THR A 115 -4.75 -6.32 10.73
C THR A 115 -3.55 -6.57 9.81
N THR A 116 -3.72 -6.42 8.50
CA THR A 116 -2.67 -6.72 7.52
C THR A 116 -1.65 -5.59 7.52
N GLN A 117 -0.38 -5.91 7.80
CA GLN A 117 0.68 -4.92 7.73
C GLN A 117 1.03 -4.63 6.27
N VAL A 118 0.99 -3.36 5.91
CA VAL A 118 1.36 -2.87 4.57
C VAL A 118 2.45 -1.81 4.67
N PRO A 119 3.43 -1.77 3.75
CA PRO A 119 4.41 -0.70 3.68
C PRO A 119 3.72 0.60 3.28
N PHE A 120 4.12 1.69 3.93
CA PHE A 120 3.67 3.03 3.58
C PHE A 120 4.80 4.05 3.71
N VAL A 121 4.70 5.11 2.92
CA VAL A 121 5.58 6.28 2.94
C VAL A 121 4.72 7.52 3.01
N PHE A 122 5.06 8.43 3.92
CA PHE A 122 4.44 9.75 4.01
C PHE A 122 5.17 10.74 3.10
N GLY A 123 4.46 11.33 2.14
CA GLY A 123 5.02 12.27 1.17
C GLY A 123 4.99 13.74 1.63
N GLY A 124 4.23 14.06 2.69
CA GLY A 124 3.91 15.43 3.06
C GLY A 124 2.50 15.77 2.62
N ASP A 125 2.31 16.05 1.35
CA ASP A 125 1.02 16.37 0.72
C ASP A 125 0.23 15.15 0.26
N GLY A 126 0.75 13.95 0.52
CA GLY A 126 0.18 12.70 0.09
C GLY A 126 0.70 11.51 0.89
N GLY A 127 0.23 10.33 0.53
CA GLY A 127 0.70 9.06 1.09
C GLY A 127 0.82 8.00 0.00
N THR A 128 1.85 7.19 0.07
CA THR A 128 2.06 6.03 -0.81
C THR A 128 1.99 4.76 0.02
N LEU A 129 1.16 3.80 -0.38
CA LEU A 129 1.07 2.49 0.26
C LEU A 129 1.16 1.40 -0.81
N VAL A 130 1.65 0.22 -0.43
CA VAL A 130 1.59 -0.97 -1.29
C VAL A 130 0.76 -2.01 -0.59
N VAL A 131 -0.39 -2.37 -1.16
CA VAL A 131 -1.36 -3.28 -0.54
C VAL A 131 -1.43 -4.60 -1.30
N PRO A 132 -1.69 -5.74 -0.62
CA PRO A 132 -1.95 -6.98 -1.32
C PRO A 132 -3.18 -6.87 -2.23
N GLY A 133 -3.19 -7.62 -3.33
CA GLY A 133 -4.29 -7.59 -4.30
C GLY A 133 -5.65 -7.96 -3.69
N SER A 134 -5.66 -8.79 -2.64
CA SER A 134 -6.87 -9.15 -1.88
C SER A 134 -7.52 -7.96 -1.15
N LEU A 135 -6.75 -6.90 -0.86
CA LEU A 135 -7.19 -5.69 -0.17
C LEU A 135 -7.32 -4.48 -1.10
N ARG A 136 -7.04 -4.64 -2.40
CA ARG A 136 -7.11 -3.58 -3.40
C ARG A 136 -8.43 -2.82 -3.35
N GLU A 137 -9.56 -3.53 -3.41
CA GLU A 137 -10.89 -2.91 -3.46
C GLU A 137 -11.16 -2.07 -2.20
N LYS A 138 -10.89 -2.63 -1.00
CA LYS A 138 -11.04 -1.91 0.27
C LYS A 138 -10.15 -0.67 0.35
N ALA A 139 -8.90 -0.77 -0.10
CA ALA A 139 -7.98 0.37 -0.14
C ALA A 139 -8.45 1.47 -1.11
N CYS A 140 -8.91 1.08 -2.30
CA CYS A 140 -9.47 2.01 -3.29
C CYS A 140 -10.73 2.70 -2.76
N ASP A 141 -11.63 1.96 -2.13
CA ASP A 141 -12.83 2.52 -1.52
C ASP A 141 -12.51 3.55 -0.43
N ALA A 142 -11.55 3.25 0.45
CA ALA A 142 -11.11 4.19 1.49
C ALA A 142 -10.48 5.47 0.91
N LEU A 143 -9.74 5.35 -0.19
CA LEU A 143 -9.19 6.51 -0.91
C LEU A 143 -10.27 7.35 -1.60
N LEU A 144 -11.28 6.71 -2.19
CA LEU A 144 -12.44 7.40 -2.78
C LEU A 144 -13.27 8.12 -1.73
N ASP A 145 -13.48 7.51 -0.57
CA ASP A 145 -14.12 8.13 0.60
C ASP A 145 -13.34 9.35 1.07
N LEU A 146 -12.01 9.22 1.18
CA LEU A 146 -11.15 10.33 1.56
C LEU A 146 -11.17 11.45 0.53
N GLN A 147 -11.11 11.12 -0.77
CA GLN A 147 -11.22 12.08 -1.85
C GLN A 147 -12.53 12.86 -1.76
N GLY A 148 -13.67 12.18 -1.61
CA GLY A 148 -14.99 12.81 -1.48
C GLY A 148 -15.12 13.70 -0.24
N GLY A 149 -14.52 13.28 0.88
CA GLY A 149 -14.52 14.04 2.14
C GLY A 149 -13.49 15.17 2.21
N SER A 150 -12.43 15.14 1.39
CA SER A 150 -11.25 16.03 1.53
C SER A 150 -11.59 17.52 1.44
N VAL A 151 -12.48 17.90 0.52
CA VAL A 151 -12.92 19.30 0.37
C VAL A 151 -13.71 19.76 1.61
N ALA A 152 -14.57 18.91 2.16
CA ALA A 152 -15.35 19.27 3.34
C ALA A 152 -14.51 19.29 4.63
N LEU A 153 -13.54 18.38 4.76
CA LEU A 153 -12.68 18.24 5.94
C LEU A 153 -11.56 19.28 5.96
N TYR A 154 -11.00 19.58 4.79
CA TYR A 154 -9.76 20.34 4.66
C TYR A 154 -9.83 21.44 3.62
N ASP A 155 -10.89 21.66 2.86
CA ASP A 155 -10.89 22.63 1.75
C ASP A 155 -9.70 22.40 0.79
N LEU A 156 -9.42 21.12 0.50
CA LEU A 156 -8.37 20.67 -0.40
C LEU A 156 -8.94 19.61 -1.32
N GLU A 157 -8.55 19.64 -2.59
CA GLU A 157 -8.83 18.58 -3.54
C GLU A 157 -7.73 17.52 -3.47
N LEU A 158 -8.12 16.24 -3.44
CA LEU A 158 -7.21 15.12 -3.35
C LEU A 158 -7.25 14.28 -4.63
N ARG A 159 -6.09 14.09 -5.24
CA ARG A 159 -5.88 13.07 -6.28
C ARG A 159 -5.63 11.74 -5.59
N VAL A 160 -6.23 10.66 -6.07
CA VAL A 160 -6.00 9.29 -5.57
C VAL A 160 -5.89 8.29 -6.71
N ASP A 161 -5.12 7.23 -6.50
CA ASP A 161 -4.83 6.23 -7.53
C ASP A 161 -4.61 4.81 -7.01
N ALA A 162 -4.60 3.89 -7.97
CA ALA A 162 -4.21 2.51 -7.78
C ALA A 162 -3.50 1.96 -9.02
N VAL A 163 -2.22 1.59 -8.86
CA VAL A 163 -1.35 1.09 -9.91
C VAL A 163 -0.85 -0.32 -9.57
N PRO A 164 -1.15 -1.37 -10.37
CA PRO A 164 -0.65 -2.71 -10.13
C PRO A 164 0.89 -2.79 -10.20
N VAL A 165 1.52 -3.55 -9.30
CA VAL A 165 2.98 -3.75 -9.31
C VAL A 165 3.44 -4.45 -10.59
N SER A 166 2.67 -5.42 -11.08
CA SER A 166 2.89 -6.07 -12.38
C SER A 166 2.98 -5.06 -13.54
N MET A 167 2.13 -4.02 -13.57
CA MET A 167 2.18 -2.98 -14.60
C MET A 167 3.46 -2.13 -14.47
N ILE A 168 3.84 -1.76 -13.25
CA ILE A 168 5.10 -1.02 -12.99
C ILE A 168 6.29 -1.77 -13.59
N ARG A 169 6.32 -3.11 -13.42
CA ARG A 169 7.34 -3.99 -13.99
C ARG A 169 7.29 -4.11 -15.50
N GLU A 170 6.11 -4.17 -16.09
CA GLU A 170 5.95 -4.12 -17.56
C GLU A 170 6.54 -2.84 -18.17
N ARG A 171 6.61 -1.75 -17.40
CA ARG A 171 7.24 -0.48 -17.79
C ARG A 171 8.71 -0.35 -17.39
N GLY A 172 9.32 -1.44 -16.91
CA GLY A 172 10.75 -1.52 -16.61
C GLY A 172 11.18 -0.82 -15.32
N GLN A 173 10.25 -0.58 -14.39
CA GLN A 173 10.55 -0.17 -13.01
C GLN A 173 10.17 -1.30 -12.05
N ASP A 174 10.52 -1.18 -10.77
CA ASP A 174 10.14 -2.16 -9.75
C ASP A 174 9.67 -1.46 -8.46
N VAL A 175 8.93 -2.19 -7.64
CA VAL A 175 8.65 -1.80 -6.25
C VAL A 175 9.32 -2.82 -5.37
N SER A 176 10.34 -2.38 -4.64
CA SER A 176 11.05 -3.16 -3.65
C SER A 176 11.04 -2.45 -2.31
N VAL A 177 11.02 -3.22 -1.22
CA VAL A 177 10.81 -2.70 0.13
C VAL A 177 11.92 -3.21 1.04
N ARG A 178 12.38 -2.33 1.94
CA ARG A 178 13.16 -2.71 3.13
C ARG A 178 12.49 -2.15 4.38
N LYS A 179 12.53 -2.90 5.49
CA LYS A 179 11.84 -2.57 6.75
C LYS A 179 12.85 -2.04 7.79
N PHE A 180 12.93 -0.72 7.93
CA PHE A 180 13.85 -0.07 8.88
C PHE A 180 13.23 -0.02 10.28
N THR A 181 13.98 -0.37 11.32
CA THR A 181 13.55 -0.32 12.72
C THR A 181 13.87 1.03 13.30
N LEU A 182 12.83 1.83 13.53
CA LEU A 182 12.96 3.15 14.13
C LEU A 182 13.00 3.07 15.67
N SER A 183 12.29 2.11 16.26
CA SER A 183 12.37 1.71 17.66
C SER A 183 11.77 0.31 17.81
N PRO A 184 11.90 -0.38 18.97
CA PRO A 184 11.27 -1.68 19.15
C PRO A 184 9.77 -1.65 18.80
N GLY A 185 9.36 -2.44 17.81
CA GLY A 185 7.97 -2.52 17.31
C GLY A 185 7.53 -1.36 16.39
N ASN A 186 8.38 -0.38 16.11
CA ASN A 186 8.12 0.70 15.15
C ASN A 186 9.02 0.53 13.93
N HIS A 187 8.40 0.34 12.77
CA HIS A 187 9.11 0.12 11.53
C HIS A 187 8.70 1.15 10.48
N LEU A 188 9.67 1.58 9.68
CA LEU A 188 9.47 2.38 8.48
C LEU A 188 9.70 1.52 7.26
N ALA A 189 8.78 1.60 6.29
CA ALA A 189 9.03 1.05 4.97
C ALA A 189 9.92 2.04 4.20
N ILE A 190 10.90 1.51 3.49
CA ILE A 190 11.71 2.26 2.54
C ILE A 190 11.51 1.59 1.19
N LEU A 191 11.06 2.38 0.22
CA LEU A 191 10.79 1.93 -1.14
C LEU A 191 12.00 2.20 -2.04
N ALA A 192 12.28 1.28 -2.95
CA ALA A 192 13.27 1.43 -4.00
C ALA A 192 12.79 0.76 -5.30
N GLY A 193 13.48 1.03 -6.41
CA GLY A 193 13.20 0.44 -7.73
C GLY A 193 12.47 1.38 -8.71
N GLY A 194 12.19 2.62 -8.31
CA GLY A 194 11.60 3.66 -9.17
C GLY A 194 10.11 3.49 -9.44
N GLY A 195 9.47 2.45 -8.91
CA GLY A 195 8.05 2.18 -9.14
C GLY A 195 7.11 3.18 -8.50
N ALA A 196 7.46 3.75 -7.35
CA ALA A 196 6.67 4.81 -6.71
C ALA A 196 6.71 6.10 -7.54
N GLU A 197 7.89 6.49 -8.06
CA GLU A 197 7.99 7.64 -8.96
C GLU A 197 7.27 7.42 -10.29
N LEU A 198 7.35 6.22 -10.87
CA LEU A 198 6.59 5.90 -12.06
C LEU A 198 5.08 5.99 -11.80
N ALA A 199 4.59 5.48 -10.67
CA ALA A 199 3.17 5.57 -10.33
C ALA A 199 2.73 7.05 -10.17
N ASP A 200 3.53 7.89 -9.52
CA ASP A 200 3.29 9.32 -9.40
C ASP A 200 3.23 10.02 -10.78
N ASP A 201 4.16 9.69 -11.68
CA ASP A 201 4.14 10.22 -13.06
C ASP A 201 2.89 9.77 -13.83
N LEU A 202 2.49 8.50 -13.68
CA LEU A 202 1.34 7.93 -14.37
C LEU A 202 0.02 8.53 -13.92
N VAL A 203 -0.15 8.78 -12.63
CA VAL A 203 -1.38 9.38 -12.11
C VAL A 203 -1.49 10.86 -12.49
N LYS A 204 -0.36 11.55 -12.64
CA LYS A 204 -0.29 12.96 -13.07
C LYS A 204 -0.47 13.14 -14.58
N ASP A 205 -0.57 12.06 -15.36
CA ASP A 205 -0.92 12.13 -16.78
C ASP A 205 -2.31 12.80 -16.93
N PRO A 206 -2.41 13.92 -17.68
CA PRO A 206 -3.65 14.67 -17.85
C PRO A 206 -4.67 14.00 -18.79
N ALA A 207 -4.39 12.79 -19.29
CA ALA A 207 -5.31 12.05 -20.13
C ALA A 207 -6.69 11.92 -19.45
N PRO A 208 -7.79 12.26 -20.15
CA PRO A 208 -9.14 12.25 -19.57
C PRO A 208 -9.55 10.85 -19.07
N ASP A 209 -9.05 9.81 -19.74
CA ASP A 209 -9.32 8.39 -19.47
C ASP A 209 -8.13 7.70 -18.77
N ASN A 210 -7.34 8.44 -17.98
CA ASN A 210 -6.23 7.87 -17.22
C ASN A 210 -6.74 6.72 -16.32
N PRO A 211 -6.36 5.45 -16.60
CA PRO A 211 -6.97 4.28 -15.97
C PRO A 211 -6.49 4.04 -14.52
N TRP A 212 -5.49 4.81 -14.07
CA TRP A 212 -4.91 4.69 -12.74
C TRP A 212 -5.60 5.60 -11.72
N LEU A 213 -6.18 6.70 -12.20
CA LEU A 213 -6.93 7.64 -11.37
C LEU A 213 -8.22 7.00 -10.87
N LEU A 214 -8.43 7.06 -9.57
CA LEU A 214 -9.71 6.70 -8.96
C LEU A 214 -10.63 7.93 -9.00
N ARG A 215 -11.89 7.70 -9.39
CA ARG A 215 -12.95 8.72 -9.41
C ARG A 215 -14.22 8.13 -8.82
N ALA A 216 -14.83 8.84 -7.89
CA ALA A 216 -16.12 8.42 -7.34
C ALA A 216 -17.22 8.67 -8.39
N GLU A 217 -18.09 7.68 -8.60
CA GLU A 217 -19.27 7.83 -9.47
C GLU A 217 -20.44 8.52 -8.75
N THR A 218 -20.41 8.54 -7.41
CA THR A 218 -21.46 9.10 -6.55
C THR A 218 -20.84 9.83 -5.37
N GLU A 219 -21.66 10.57 -4.61
CA GLU A 219 -21.27 11.06 -3.29
C GLU A 219 -20.81 9.90 -2.39
N ARG A 220 -19.77 10.16 -1.59
CA ARG A 220 -19.13 9.19 -0.70
C ARG A 220 -19.19 9.70 0.74
N GLU A 221 -19.24 8.77 1.69
CA GLU A 221 -19.11 9.11 3.10
C GLU A 221 -17.62 9.30 3.46
N PRO A 222 -17.29 10.09 4.49
CA PRO A 222 -15.91 10.18 4.96
C PRO A 222 -15.36 8.83 5.45
N PRO A 223 -14.07 8.54 5.26
CA PRO A 223 -13.47 7.28 5.66
C PRO A 223 -13.31 7.19 7.18
N ASP A 224 -13.04 5.98 7.68
CA ASP A 224 -12.58 5.78 9.05
C ASP A 224 -11.17 6.37 9.25
N LEU A 225 -11.09 7.45 10.01
CA LEU A 225 -9.85 8.13 10.40
C LEU A 225 -9.49 7.90 11.87
N GLU A 226 -10.00 6.85 12.51
CA GLU A 226 -9.59 6.48 13.87
C GLU A 226 -8.06 6.34 13.95
N GLY A 227 -7.47 6.98 14.97
CA GLY A 227 -6.01 7.00 15.18
C GLY A 227 -5.27 8.14 14.47
N LEU A 228 -5.90 8.84 13.53
CA LEU A 228 -5.31 10.03 12.90
C LEU A 228 -5.03 11.09 13.97
N SER A 229 -3.77 11.47 14.13
CA SER A 229 -3.40 12.53 15.07
C SER A 229 -2.12 13.24 14.63
N CYS A 230 -2.15 14.57 14.67
CA CYS A 230 -0.96 15.40 14.52
C CYS A 230 -0.39 15.69 15.91
N ARG A 231 0.52 14.83 16.38
CA ARG A 231 1.17 14.97 17.69
C ARG A 231 2.54 15.65 17.62
N TRP A 232 2.92 16.13 16.42
CA TRP A 232 4.22 16.73 16.18
C TRP A 232 4.28 18.14 16.77
N GLN A 233 5.22 18.33 17.69
CA GLN A 233 5.64 19.65 18.14
C GLN A 233 6.85 20.11 17.32
N PRO A 234 6.99 21.42 17.03
CA PRO A 234 8.20 21.93 16.40
C PRO A 234 9.45 21.51 17.16
N LEU A 235 10.43 21.00 16.44
CA LEU A 235 11.73 20.65 17.02
C LEU A 235 12.51 21.93 17.30
N ASN A 236 13.16 21.98 18.46
CA ASN A 236 14.09 23.04 18.80
C ASN A 236 15.51 22.55 18.53
N SER A 237 16.30 23.36 17.83
CA SER A 237 17.72 23.06 17.61
C SER A 237 18.46 23.02 18.94
N ARG A 238 19.30 21.99 19.13
CA ARG A 238 20.18 21.86 20.29
C ARG A 238 21.53 22.55 20.08
N ASP A 239 22.02 22.52 18.83
CA ASP A 239 23.36 22.97 18.44
C ASP A 239 23.30 24.15 17.44
N GLY A 240 22.25 24.97 17.54
CA GLY A 240 22.08 26.21 16.80
C GLY A 240 21.36 26.07 15.45
N GLN A 241 21.69 25.07 14.62
CA GLN A 241 21.06 24.86 13.31
C GLN A 241 20.61 23.42 13.10
N MET A 242 19.46 23.24 12.46
CA MET A 242 18.98 21.95 11.95
C MET A 242 18.92 22.04 10.43
N MET A 243 19.41 21.01 9.75
CA MET A 243 19.45 20.93 8.30
C MET A 243 18.75 19.65 7.84
N THR A 244 17.89 19.78 6.83
CA THR A 244 17.29 18.65 6.12
C THR A 244 17.87 18.64 4.71
N LEU A 245 18.38 17.49 4.28
CA LEU A 245 18.86 17.27 2.91
C LEU A 245 18.01 16.20 2.23
N MET A 246 17.69 16.45 0.96
CA MET A 246 17.18 15.45 0.04
C MET A 246 18.21 15.25 -1.06
N VAL A 247 18.62 14.00 -1.28
CA VAL A 247 19.66 13.64 -2.26
C VAL A 247 19.11 12.51 -3.11
N LYS A 248 19.20 12.65 -4.44
CA LYS A 248 18.75 11.65 -5.41
C LYS A 248 19.87 11.40 -6.43
N GLY A 249 20.16 10.13 -6.69
CA GLY A 249 21.00 9.76 -7.82
C GLY A 249 20.28 10.08 -9.13
N LEU A 250 20.99 10.65 -10.10
CA LEU A 250 20.45 10.89 -11.45
C LEU A 250 20.78 9.75 -12.41
N ASP A 251 21.72 8.88 -12.03
CA ASP A 251 22.02 7.67 -12.78
C ASP A 251 20.91 6.63 -12.56
N ARG A 252 20.64 5.82 -13.59
CA ARG A 252 19.69 4.71 -13.51
C ARG A 252 20.35 3.43 -12.99
N ASP A 253 21.68 3.40 -12.94
CA ASP A 253 22.42 2.30 -12.34
C ASP A 253 22.39 2.38 -10.81
N SER A 254 21.83 1.35 -10.18
CA SER A 254 21.68 1.27 -8.72
C SER A 254 23.03 1.17 -8.01
N GLU A 255 24.05 0.56 -8.63
CA GLU A 255 25.40 0.52 -8.06
C GLU A 255 26.04 1.91 -8.04
N ALA A 256 25.93 2.65 -9.15
CA ALA A 256 26.39 4.03 -9.23
C ALA A 256 25.66 4.95 -8.25
N GLU A 257 24.34 4.79 -8.10
CA GLU A 257 23.54 5.54 -7.12
C GLU A 257 23.97 5.22 -5.68
N ALA A 258 24.09 3.94 -5.33
CA ALA A 258 24.57 3.53 -4.01
C ALA A 258 25.98 4.08 -3.72
N ALA A 259 26.88 4.07 -4.70
CA ALA A 259 28.22 4.64 -4.57
C ALA A 259 28.20 6.17 -4.39
N LEU A 260 27.28 6.89 -5.04
CA LEU A 260 27.07 8.32 -4.82
C LEU A 260 26.56 8.59 -3.40
N LEU A 261 25.49 7.93 -2.99
CA LEU A 261 24.87 8.14 -1.69
C LEU A 261 25.85 7.78 -0.56
N ARG A 262 26.64 6.71 -0.71
CA ARG A 262 27.72 6.35 0.22
C ARG A 262 28.73 7.47 0.38
N ARG A 263 29.25 8.00 -0.73
CA ARG A 263 30.18 9.14 -0.70
C ARG A 263 29.58 10.38 -0.03
N VAL A 264 28.27 10.62 -0.20
CA VAL A 264 27.59 11.73 0.47
C VAL A 264 27.53 11.49 1.99
N LEU A 265 27.09 10.31 2.42
CA LEU A 265 27.05 9.93 3.85
C LEU A 265 28.43 9.99 4.49
N ASP A 266 29.46 9.40 3.86
CA ASP A 266 30.85 9.44 4.34
C ASP A 266 31.35 10.88 4.51
N ASN A 267 31.00 11.78 3.58
CA ASN A 267 31.38 13.18 3.69
C ASN A 267 30.64 13.90 4.81
N ILE A 268 29.36 13.60 5.03
CA ILE A 268 28.60 14.16 6.16
C ILE A 268 29.22 13.69 7.48
N VAL A 269 29.47 12.39 7.65
CA VAL A 269 30.14 11.83 8.84
C VAL A 269 31.50 12.48 9.06
N ARG A 270 32.30 12.65 8.00
CA ARG A 270 33.61 13.33 8.07
C ARG A 270 33.50 14.79 8.50
N ILE A 271 32.48 15.52 8.04
CA ILE A 271 32.24 16.93 8.41
C ILE A 271 31.78 17.04 9.87
N LEU A 272 30.88 16.15 10.30
CA LEU A 272 30.37 16.12 11.68
C LEU A 272 31.40 15.61 12.69
N GLY A 273 32.32 14.73 12.25
CA GLY A 273 33.36 14.15 13.10
C GLY A 273 32.88 13.03 14.02
N HIS A 274 31.65 12.53 13.83
CA HIS A 274 31.06 11.44 14.58
C HIS A 274 29.92 10.77 13.78
N ASP A 275 29.39 9.67 14.32
CA ASP A 275 28.27 8.92 13.73
C ASP A 275 27.00 9.78 13.55
N LEU A 276 26.25 9.56 12.46
CA LEU A 276 25.04 10.30 12.11
C LEU A 276 23.96 10.23 13.20
N THR A 277 23.85 9.10 13.90
CA THR A 277 22.84 8.90 14.96
C THR A 277 23.03 9.87 16.13
N ASN A 278 24.26 10.34 16.37
CA ASN A 278 24.55 11.34 17.40
C ASN A 278 24.13 12.76 17.01
N SER A 279 23.87 13.01 15.72
CA SER A 279 23.33 14.28 15.20
C SER A 279 21.81 14.25 14.99
N ALA A 280 21.13 13.16 15.31
CA ALA A 280 19.69 13.05 15.10
C ALA A 280 18.93 14.12 15.92
N PRO A 281 18.10 14.99 15.29
CA PRO A 281 17.39 16.05 16.00
C PRO A 281 16.32 15.50 16.95
N CYS A 282 15.88 14.26 16.75
CA CYS A 282 14.94 13.52 17.58
C CYS A 282 15.58 12.24 18.10
N GLY A 283 15.52 12.01 19.42
CA GLY A 283 15.83 10.71 20.02
C GLY A 283 14.59 9.83 20.17
N PHE A 284 14.78 8.56 20.53
CA PHE A 284 13.70 7.56 20.69
C PHE A 284 12.56 8.01 21.61
N ALA A 285 12.83 8.85 22.61
CA ALA A 285 11.82 9.38 23.54
C ALA A 285 10.74 10.26 22.88
N PHE A 286 10.97 10.73 21.65
CA PHE A 286 10.02 11.55 20.88
C PHE A 286 9.16 10.72 19.92
N LEU A 287 9.44 9.42 19.78
CA LEU A 287 8.68 8.55 18.90
C LEU A 287 7.41 8.07 19.62
N PRO A 288 6.27 7.99 18.90
CA PRO A 288 5.09 7.34 19.46
C PRO A 288 5.43 5.87 19.80
N PRO A 289 4.79 5.30 20.84
CA PRO A 289 4.95 3.88 21.11
C PRO A 289 4.55 3.06 19.88
N ALA A 290 5.10 1.85 19.78
CA ALA A 290 4.70 0.89 18.75
C ALA A 290 3.18 0.82 18.67
N PRO A 291 2.59 0.81 17.46
CA PRO A 291 1.15 0.65 17.31
C PRO A 291 0.75 -0.64 18.03
N THR A 292 -0.03 -0.50 19.11
CA THR A 292 -0.62 -1.66 19.78
C THR A 292 -1.71 -2.21 18.86
N ALA A 293 -1.84 -3.54 18.77
CA ALA A 293 -3.00 -4.15 18.13
C ALA A 293 -4.26 -3.51 18.74
N LYS A 294 -5.10 -2.92 17.88
CA LYS A 294 -6.17 -1.95 18.20
C LYS A 294 -6.79 -2.17 19.60
N PRO A 295 -6.64 -1.24 20.56
CA PRO A 295 -7.58 -1.17 21.66
C PRO A 295 -8.89 -0.59 21.12
N VAL A 296 -9.98 -1.38 21.17
CA VAL A 296 -11.34 -0.90 20.89
C VAL A 296 -11.69 0.16 21.91
N VAL A 297 -11.77 1.44 21.50
CA VAL A 297 -12.32 2.51 22.34
C VAL A 297 -13.57 3.05 21.67
N SER A 298 -14.73 2.56 22.11
CA SER A 298 -16.04 3.13 21.78
C SER A 298 -16.14 4.54 22.34
N LEU A 299 -16.00 5.56 21.49
CA LEU A 299 -16.46 6.92 21.83
C LEU A 299 -17.97 6.99 21.62
N ALA A 300 -18.72 6.74 22.70
CA ALA A 300 -20.10 7.16 22.79
C ALA A 300 -20.13 8.69 22.68
N ALA A 301 -20.88 9.19 21.70
CA ALA A 301 -21.14 10.61 21.56
C ALA A 301 -21.97 11.11 22.75
N ASP A 302 -21.32 11.70 23.76
CA ASP A 302 -22.02 12.52 24.73
C ASP A 302 -22.14 13.94 24.17
N ARG A 303 -23.26 14.20 23.50
CA ARG A 303 -23.73 15.55 23.24
C ARG A 303 -24.37 16.07 24.52
N SER A 304 -23.56 16.67 25.38
CA SER A 304 -24.06 17.60 26.40
C SER A 304 -23.09 18.77 26.53
N GLY A 305 -23.55 19.94 26.08
CA GLY A 305 -22.76 21.16 26.05
C GLY A 305 -22.63 21.84 27.40
N ALA A 306 -21.63 22.71 27.48
CA ALA A 306 -21.67 23.99 28.21
C ALA A 306 -20.35 24.69 27.92
N GLY A 307 -20.41 25.91 27.39
CA GLY A 307 -19.23 26.72 27.13
C GLY A 307 -18.60 27.27 28.41
N LEU A 308 -17.44 27.90 28.25
CA LEU A 308 -17.05 29.14 28.93
C LEU A 308 -15.66 29.59 28.43
N VAL A 309 -15.68 30.83 27.90
CA VAL A 309 -14.60 31.83 27.73
C VAL A 309 -13.37 31.46 26.91
#